data_AF-A0A820VL27-F1
#
_entry.id   AF-A0A820VL27-F1
#
_cell.length_a   1.000
_cell.length_b   1.000
_cell.length_c   1.000
_cell.angle_alpha   90.00
_cell.angle_beta   90.00
_cell.angle_gamma   90.00
#
_symmetry.space_group_name_H-M   'P 1'
#
loop_
_entity.id
_entity.type
_entity.pdbx_description
1 polymer ?
#
loop_
_entity_poly.entity_id
_entity_poly.type
_entity_poly.pdbx_seq_one_letter_code
_entity_poly.pdbx_strand_id
1 'polypeptide(L)'
;MYFLLNSYLWKEISQTIEQTDLVLFIISNNFFNSKSCRQELIYVTNTLKKPFISVFINGNYQVTGWLKSQISESKYIHFEEKDFLDTCNELLSLIKQSLSINMSLVKNTSDVKQWNEKEVKQWFNNNNLMSELHGFYQFQNGNELLLYTQAILTFSWTKEYERIKIRFEEKFKQQQQYLSPHEFLKFINALKHLKNKNLSSI
;
A
#
# COMPACT_ATOMS: atom_id res chain seq x y z
N MET A 1 -9.55 -29.91 -7.92
CA MET A 1 -9.99 -28.50 -8.05
C MET A 1 -9.82 -27.72 -6.73
N TYR A 2 -8.67 -27.84 -6.05
CA TYR A 2 -8.34 -27.07 -4.82
C TYR A 2 -7.11 -26.16 -5.01
N PHE A 3 -6.27 -26.43 -6.03
CA PHE A 3 -5.04 -25.67 -6.31
C PHE A 3 -5.30 -24.27 -6.91
N LEU A 4 -6.34 -24.11 -7.72
CA LEU A 4 -6.63 -22.85 -8.42
C LEU A 4 -7.16 -21.76 -7.48
N LEU A 5 -8.02 -22.11 -6.51
CA LEU A 5 -8.52 -21.16 -5.50
C LEU A 5 -7.38 -20.55 -4.68
N ASN A 6 -6.35 -21.33 -4.38
CA ASN A 6 -5.22 -20.88 -3.56
C ASN A 6 -4.30 -19.91 -4.33
N SER A 7 -4.13 -20.08 -5.64
CA SER A 7 -3.33 -19.16 -6.46
C SER A 7 -3.99 -17.80 -6.64
N TYR A 8 -5.32 -17.76 -6.80
CA TYR A 8 -6.06 -16.49 -6.90
C TYR A 8 -6.04 -15.74 -5.57
N LEU A 9 -6.28 -16.44 -4.45
CA LEU A 9 -6.22 -15.85 -3.12
C LEU A 9 -4.82 -15.28 -2.80
N TRP A 10 -3.75 -16.03 -3.12
CA TRP A 10 -2.39 -15.54 -2.94
C TRP A 10 -2.09 -14.30 -3.80
N LYS A 11 -2.57 -14.27 -5.04
CA LYS A 11 -2.39 -13.11 -5.91
C LYS A 11 -3.05 -11.86 -5.32
N GLU A 12 -4.26 -11.97 -4.78
CA GLU A 12 -4.94 -10.84 -4.14
C GLU A 12 -4.25 -10.38 -2.85
N ILE A 13 -3.82 -11.33 -2.01
CA ILE A 13 -3.09 -11.05 -0.77
C ILE A 13 -1.75 -10.38 -1.07
N SER A 14 -0.96 -10.94 -1.99
CA SER A 14 0.33 -10.36 -2.37
C SER A 14 0.18 -8.96 -2.98
N GLN A 15 -0.80 -8.74 -3.86
CA GLN A 15 -1.10 -7.42 -4.40
C GLN A 15 -1.51 -6.41 -3.32
N THR A 16 -2.28 -6.85 -2.32
CA THR A 16 -2.66 -6.02 -1.17
C THR A 16 -1.42 -5.67 -0.35
N ILE A 17 -0.59 -6.66 -0.02
CA ILE A 17 0.66 -6.46 0.71
C ILE A 17 1.61 -5.52 -0.05
N GLU A 18 1.71 -5.62 -1.38
CA GLU A 18 2.53 -4.72 -2.21
C GLU A 18 2.05 -3.26 -2.18
N GLN A 19 0.76 -3.03 -1.92
CA GLN A 19 0.16 -1.70 -1.89
C GLN A 19 0.13 -1.05 -0.50
N THR A 20 0.28 -1.82 0.57
CA THR A 20 0.22 -1.28 1.94
C THR A 20 1.55 -0.69 2.40
N ASP A 21 1.52 0.40 3.16
CA ASP A 21 2.76 0.98 3.71
C ASP A 21 3.32 0.17 4.89
N LEU A 22 2.47 -0.59 5.57
CA LEU A 22 2.79 -1.38 6.77
C LEU A 22 1.83 -2.57 6.89
N VAL A 23 2.34 -3.69 7.39
CA VAL A 23 1.55 -4.91 7.63
C VAL A 23 1.42 -5.17 9.13
N LEU A 24 0.21 -5.50 9.59
CA LEU A 24 -0.03 -5.97 10.96
C LEU A 24 -0.20 -7.49 10.93
N PHE A 25 0.63 -8.21 11.68
CA PHE A 25 0.50 -9.66 11.82
C PHE A 25 -0.06 -10.00 13.20
N ILE A 26 -1.25 -10.61 13.22
CA ILE A 26 -1.84 -11.12 14.46
C ILE A 26 -1.16 -12.45 14.80
N ILE A 27 -0.30 -12.43 15.81
CA ILE A 27 0.51 -13.57 16.21
C ILE A 27 -0.27 -14.45 17.19
N SER A 28 -0.41 -15.72 16.81
CA SER A 28 -1.11 -16.74 17.57
C SER A 28 -0.62 -18.14 17.18
N ASN A 29 -1.07 -19.17 17.89
CA ASN A 29 -0.79 -20.56 17.49
C ASN A 29 -1.35 -20.88 16.10
N ASN A 30 -2.49 -20.29 15.71
CA ASN A 30 -3.08 -20.46 14.38
C ASN A 30 -2.19 -19.84 13.30
N PHE A 31 -1.63 -18.66 13.59
CA PHE A 31 -0.66 -18.01 12.70
C PHE A 31 0.57 -18.91 12.48
N PHE A 32 1.13 -19.44 13.58
CA PHE A 32 2.31 -20.30 13.53
C PHE A 32 2.10 -21.60 12.75
N ASN A 33 0.91 -22.20 12.84
CA ASN A 33 0.59 -23.46 12.16
C ASN A 33 0.10 -23.27 10.71
N SER A 34 -0.18 -22.03 10.29
CA SER A 34 -0.68 -21.73 8.95
C SER A 34 0.46 -21.60 7.93
N LYS A 35 0.44 -22.45 6.91
CA LYS A 35 1.37 -22.36 5.77
C LYS A 35 1.20 -21.03 5.02
N SER A 36 -0.03 -20.54 4.88
CA SER A 36 -0.33 -19.26 4.23
C SER A 36 0.26 -18.10 5.02
N CYS A 37 0.06 -18.05 6.33
CA CYS A 37 0.64 -17.00 7.18
C CYS A 37 2.18 -17.01 7.15
N ARG A 38 2.78 -18.20 7.12
CA ARG A 38 4.24 -18.34 6.93
C ARG A 38 4.69 -17.77 5.59
N GLN A 39 3.98 -18.06 4.50
CA GLN A 39 4.29 -17.54 3.18
C GLN A 39 4.15 -16.01 3.13
N GLU A 40 3.07 -15.47 3.70
CA GLU A 40 2.83 -14.02 3.81
C GLU A 40 3.94 -13.33 4.59
N LEU A 41 4.32 -13.86 5.76
CA LEU A 41 5.40 -13.30 6.57
C LEU A 41 6.73 -13.31 5.82
N ILE A 42 7.10 -14.44 5.20
CA ILE A 42 8.34 -14.56 4.42
C ILE A 42 8.33 -13.56 3.26
N TYR A 43 7.20 -13.39 2.58
CA TYR A 43 7.08 -12.46 1.48
C TYR A 43 7.24 -11.00 1.94
N VAL A 44 6.62 -10.63 3.06
CA VAL A 44 6.78 -9.29 3.67
C VAL A 44 8.22 -9.04 4.13
N THR A 45 8.83 -9.99 4.82
CA THR A 45 10.14 -9.86 5.47
C THR A 45 11.31 -10.03 4.50
N ASN A 46 11.34 -11.13 3.76
CA ASN A 46 12.49 -11.52 2.95
C ASN A 46 12.41 -10.98 1.53
N THR A 47 11.21 -10.89 0.94
CA THR A 47 11.03 -10.43 -0.44
C THR A 47 10.87 -8.92 -0.52
N LEU A 48 9.84 -8.37 0.14
CA LEU A 48 9.50 -6.94 0.04
C LEU A 48 10.24 -6.06 1.05
N LYS A 49 10.76 -6.66 2.14
CA LYS A 49 11.40 -5.93 3.26
C LYS A 49 10.54 -4.78 3.79
N LYS A 50 9.22 -5.01 3.86
CA LYS A 50 8.25 -4.00 4.32
C LYS A 50 8.22 -3.93 5.84
N PRO A 51 7.93 -2.75 6.42
CA PRO A 51 7.73 -2.67 7.85
C PRO A 51 6.48 -3.46 8.24
N PHE A 52 6.56 -4.11 9.39
CA PHE A 52 5.43 -4.80 9.97
C PHE A 52 5.46 -4.69 11.49
N ILE A 53 4.30 -4.92 12.11
CA ILE A 53 4.15 -4.97 13.56
C ILE A 53 3.49 -6.29 13.92
N SER A 54 4.09 -7.00 14.88
CA SER A 54 3.50 -8.20 15.47
C SER A 54 2.50 -7.82 16.58
N VAL A 55 1.27 -8.28 16.45
CA VAL A 55 0.18 -8.03 17.40
C VAL A 55 -0.15 -9.33 18.13
N PHE A 56 0.12 -9.38 19.42
CA PHE A 56 -0.19 -10.52 20.28
C PHE A 56 -1.52 -10.26 20.98
N ILE A 57 -2.49 -11.14 20.80
CA ILE A 57 -3.82 -11.01 21.46
C ILE A 57 -3.93 -11.96 22.67
N ASN A 58 -3.02 -12.92 22.79
CA ASN A 58 -2.98 -13.87 23.89
C ASN A 58 -1.65 -13.74 24.62
N GLY A 59 -1.69 -13.24 25.85
CA GLY A 59 -0.50 -13.01 26.69
C GLY A 59 0.32 -14.28 26.97
N ASN A 60 -0.28 -15.47 26.84
CA ASN A 60 0.40 -16.73 27.13
C ASN A 60 1.06 -17.36 25.90
N TYR A 61 0.90 -16.79 24.70
CA TYR A 61 1.51 -17.36 23.50
C TYR A 61 3.00 -17.05 23.45
N GLN A 62 3.82 -18.10 23.52
CA GLN A 62 5.27 -18.00 23.35
C GLN A 62 5.68 -18.29 21.91
N VAL A 63 6.39 -17.34 21.32
CA VAL A 63 6.93 -17.46 19.96
C VAL A 63 8.06 -18.49 19.96
N THR A 64 7.96 -19.49 19.09
CA THR A 64 8.95 -20.56 18.98
C THR A 64 9.32 -20.86 17.52
N GLY A 65 10.36 -21.66 17.33
CA GLY A 65 10.75 -22.21 16.04
C GLY A 65 10.99 -21.16 14.95
N TRP A 66 10.43 -21.42 13.76
CA TRP A 66 10.64 -20.59 12.56
C TRP A 66 10.15 -19.15 12.71
N LEU A 67 9.15 -18.92 13.56
CA LEU A 67 8.57 -17.59 13.73
C LEU A 67 9.49 -16.69 14.55
N LYS A 68 10.18 -17.25 15.56
CA LYS A 68 11.07 -16.52 16.46
C LYS A 68 12.19 -15.78 15.70
N SER A 69 12.77 -16.41 14.70
CA SER A 69 13.83 -15.79 13.89
C SER A 69 13.32 -14.72 12.91
N GLN A 70 12.04 -14.78 12.53
CA GLN A 70 11.46 -13.82 11.59
C GLN A 70 10.96 -12.55 12.26
N ILE A 71 10.57 -12.63 13.54
CA ILE A 71 9.96 -11.49 14.25
C ILE A 71 10.84 -10.92 15.38
N SER A 72 12.04 -11.47 15.62
CA SER A 72 12.94 -11.04 16.70
C SER A 72 13.37 -9.58 16.60
N GLU A 73 13.43 -9.03 15.39
CA GLU A 73 13.82 -7.64 15.13
C GLU A 73 12.61 -6.73 14.87
N SER A 74 11.40 -7.28 14.96
CA SER A 74 10.17 -6.55 14.67
C SER A 74 9.63 -5.82 15.89
N LYS A 75 8.95 -4.70 15.65
CA LYS A 75 8.14 -4.05 16.69
C LYS A 75 6.94 -4.93 16.99
N TYR A 76 6.56 -5.01 18.25
CA TYR A 76 5.42 -5.79 18.68
C TYR A 76 4.58 -5.07 19.73
N ILE A 77 3.34 -5.51 19.89
CA ILE A 77 2.42 -5.06 20.92
C ILE A 77 1.60 -6.23 21.46
N HIS A 78 1.29 -6.18 22.76
CA HIS A 78 0.43 -7.15 23.43
C HIS A 78 -0.90 -6.51 23.81
N PHE A 79 -1.99 -7.06 23.31
CA PHE A 79 -3.34 -6.74 23.75
C PHE A 79 -3.70 -7.63 24.93
N GLU A 80 -3.83 -7.00 26.09
CA GLU A 80 -4.37 -7.59 27.32
C GLU A 80 -5.74 -6.99 27.64
N GLU A 81 -6.61 -7.75 28.31
CA GLU A 81 -8.02 -7.37 28.52
C GLU A 81 -8.21 -6.08 29.32
N LYS A 82 -7.25 -5.71 30.19
CA LYS A 82 -7.42 -4.62 31.15
C LYS A 82 -7.16 -3.23 30.55
N ASP A 83 -6.39 -3.14 29.47
CA ASP A 83 -5.84 -1.88 28.96
C ASP A 83 -6.03 -1.72 27.44
N PHE A 84 -7.14 -2.23 26.90
CA PHE A 84 -7.40 -2.28 25.45
C PHE A 84 -7.27 -0.92 24.75
N LEU A 85 -7.83 0.15 25.35
CA LEU A 85 -7.79 1.50 24.76
C LEU A 85 -6.38 2.08 24.77
N ASP A 86 -5.63 1.87 25.85
CA ASP A 86 -4.25 2.34 25.95
C ASP A 86 -3.33 1.57 24.99
N THR A 87 -3.56 0.28 24.85
CA THR A 87 -2.89 -0.56 23.86
C THR A 87 -3.21 -0.11 22.43
N CYS A 88 -4.45 0.30 22.14
CA CYS A 88 -4.79 0.90 20.86
C CYS A 88 -4.01 2.19 20.59
N ASN A 89 -3.84 3.05 21.60
CA ASN A 89 -3.07 4.27 21.48
C ASN A 89 -1.58 3.99 21.25
N GLU A 90 -1.02 3.00 21.94
CA GLU A 90 0.35 2.54 21.72
C GLU A 90 0.53 1.96 20.31
N LEU A 91 -0.39 1.12 19.83
CA LEU A 91 -0.38 0.62 18.45
C LEU A 91 -0.38 1.76 17.44
N LEU A 92 -1.22 2.77 17.63
CA LEU A 92 -1.25 3.96 16.77
C LEU A 92 0.09 4.71 16.79
N SER A 93 0.74 4.80 17.94
CA SER A 93 2.08 5.39 18.06
C SER A 93 3.14 4.59 17.29
N LEU A 94 3.13 3.26 17.44
CA LEU A 94 4.03 2.35 16.72
C LEU A 94 3.83 2.44 15.21
N ILE A 95 2.57 2.48 14.75
CA ILE A 95 2.24 2.66 13.33
C ILE A 95 2.80 3.99 12.83
N LYS A 96 2.51 5.11 13.51
CA LYS A 96 3.03 6.43 13.14
C LYS A 96 4.54 6.43 13.05
N GLN A 97 5.24 5.92 14.05
CA GLN A 97 6.70 5.86 14.07
C GLN A 97 7.26 5.02 12.91
N SER A 98 6.63 3.89 12.60
CA SER A 98 7.09 2.99 11.54
C SER A 98 6.86 3.58 10.15
N LEU A 99 5.77 4.31 9.97
CA LEU A 99 5.51 5.09 8.76
C LEU A 99 6.42 6.33 8.65
N SER A 100 6.76 6.97 9.78
CA SER A 100 7.70 8.10 9.82
C SER A 100 9.13 7.69 9.48
N ILE A 101 9.59 6.50 9.89
CA ILE A 101 10.91 5.96 9.51
C ILE A 101 10.97 5.65 8.01
N ASN A 102 9.86 5.25 7.39
CA ASN A 102 9.77 5.15 5.94
C ASN A 102 9.69 6.51 5.24
N MET A 103 9.07 7.51 5.88
CA MET A 103 9.05 8.89 5.37
C MET A 103 10.39 9.62 5.50
N SER A 104 11.34 9.16 6.32
CA SER A 104 12.70 9.74 6.33
C SER A 104 13.62 9.14 5.26
N LEU A 105 13.28 7.96 4.72
CA LEU A 105 13.93 7.37 3.53
C LEU A 105 13.31 7.87 2.22
N VAL A 106 12.04 8.31 2.24
CA VAL A 106 11.42 9.11 1.19
C VAL A 106 11.73 10.58 1.50
N LYS A 107 12.90 11.07 1.08
CA LYS A 107 13.26 12.49 1.15
C LYS A 107 12.02 13.38 0.96
N ASN A 108 11.87 14.33 1.89
CA ASN A 108 11.16 15.60 1.75
C ASN A 108 10.69 15.83 0.31
N THR A 109 9.38 15.77 0.10
CA THR A 109 8.82 16.61 -0.95
C THR A 109 7.84 17.55 -0.28
N SER A 110 8.34 18.78 -0.15
CA SER A 110 7.60 20.03 -0.17
C SER A 110 6.23 19.93 -0.85
N ASP A 111 5.33 20.82 -0.43
CA ASP A 111 4.05 21.16 -1.08
C ASP A 111 3.96 20.62 -2.51
N VAL A 112 3.02 19.68 -2.77
CA VAL A 112 2.88 18.99 -4.07
C VAL A 112 2.81 19.97 -5.23
N LYS A 113 2.35 21.20 -4.98
CA LYS A 113 2.36 22.30 -5.96
C LYS A 113 3.74 22.64 -6.53
N GLN A 114 4.81 22.30 -5.83
CA GLN A 114 6.20 22.56 -6.22
C GLN A 114 6.83 21.39 -7.00
N TRP A 115 6.15 20.26 -7.13
CA TRP A 115 6.73 19.09 -7.80
C TRP A 115 6.92 19.36 -9.29
N ASN A 116 8.10 19.01 -9.80
CA ASN A 116 8.40 18.94 -11.23
C ASN A 116 8.02 17.57 -11.82
N GLU A 117 8.12 17.43 -13.14
CA GLU A 117 7.79 16.19 -13.87
C GLU A 117 8.51 14.95 -13.31
N LYS A 118 9.78 15.07 -12.89
CA LYS A 118 10.54 13.93 -12.35
C LYS A 118 9.97 13.47 -11.02
N GLU A 119 9.56 14.41 -10.16
CA GLU A 119 8.94 14.11 -8.87
C GLU A 119 7.54 13.50 -9.05
N VAL A 120 6.77 13.99 -10.02
CA VAL A 120 5.50 13.36 -10.41
C VAL A 120 5.72 11.94 -10.90
N LYS A 121 6.69 11.71 -11.78
CA LYS A 121 7.05 10.37 -12.25
C LYS A 121 7.49 9.44 -11.11
N GLN A 122 8.29 9.95 -10.18
CA GLN A 122 8.68 9.21 -8.98
C GLN A 122 7.46 8.88 -8.12
N TRP A 123 6.49 9.78 -7.99
CA TRP A 123 5.24 9.50 -7.30
C TRP A 123 4.45 8.36 -7.95
N PHE A 124 4.36 8.30 -9.29
CA PHE A 124 3.74 7.17 -9.98
C PHE A 124 4.43 5.85 -9.63
N ASN A 125 5.77 5.82 -9.67
CA ASN A 125 6.56 4.63 -9.34
C ASN A 125 6.37 4.21 -7.88
N ASN A 126 6.41 5.16 -6.94
CA ASN A 126 6.27 4.90 -5.51
C ASN A 126 4.90 4.35 -5.13
N ASN A 127 3.86 4.66 -5.93
CA ASN A 127 2.50 4.15 -5.74
C ASN A 127 2.22 2.89 -6.58
N ASN A 128 3.25 2.28 -7.18
CA ASN A 128 3.14 1.09 -8.03
C ASN A 128 2.10 1.25 -9.15
N LEU A 129 2.03 2.44 -9.74
CA LEU A 129 1.12 2.75 -10.83
C LEU A 129 1.76 2.40 -12.18
N MET A 130 0.94 2.02 -13.15
CA MET A 130 1.40 1.75 -14.52
C MET A 130 2.16 2.94 -15.09
N SER A 131 3.35 2.70 -15.64
CA SER A 131 4.18 3.73 -16.27
C SER A 131 3.49 4.40 -17.46
N GLU A 132 2.62 3.65 -18.12
CA GLU A 132 1.79 4.05 -19.24
C GLU A 132 0.73 5.07 -18.81
N LEU A 133 0.25 5.02 -17.55
CA LEU A 133 -0.65 6.07 -17.05
C LEU A 133 0.09 7.40 -16.92
N HIS A 134 1.34 7.39 -16.44
CA HIS A 134 2.18 8.59 -16.46
C HIS A 134 2.38 9.08 -17.91
N GLY A 135 2.70 8.16 -18.83
CA GLY A 135 2.85 8.48 -20.25
C GLY A 135 1.55 8.92 -20.94
N PHE A 136 0.39 8.52 -20.42
CA PHE A 136 -0.94 8.90 -20.94
C PHE A 136 -1.27 10.33 -20.56
N TYR A 137 -1.23 10.63 -19.26
CA TYR A 137 -1.62 11.93 -18.70
C TYR A 137 -0.57 13.02 -18.89
N GLN A 138 0.72 12.66 -18.87
CA GLN A 138 1.83 13.57 -19.14
C GLN A 138 1.82 14.82 -18.24
N PHE A 139 1.48 14.65 -16.95
CA PHE A 139 1.51 15.74 -15.99
C PHE A 139 2.92 16.34 -15.90
N GLN A 140 3.04 17.64 -16.13
CA GLN A 140 4.32 18.35 -16.16
C GLN A 140 4.80 18.73 -14.76
N ASN A 141 3.88 18.81 -13.81
CA ASN A 141 4.13 19.26 -12.44
C ASN A 141 3.02 18.78 -11.51
N GLY A 142 3.23 18.93 -10.19
CA GLY A 142 2.25 18.50 -9.20
C GLY A 142 0.97 19.34 -9.16
N ASN A 143 0.96 20.59 -9.66
CA ASN A 143 -0.28 21.37 -9.77
C ASN A 143 -1.26 20.73 -10.75
N GLU A 144 -0.80 20.29 -11.92
CA GLU A 144 -1.65 19.60 -12.90
C GLU A 144 -2.21 18.29 -12.34
N LEU A 145 -1.37 17.52 -11.64
CA LEU A 145 -1.80 16.30 -10.95
C LEU A 145 -2.87 16.59 -9.89
N LEU A 146 -2.72 17.69 -9.12
CA LEU A 146 -3.71 18.09 -8.11
C LEU A 146 -5.01 18.61 -8.72
N LEU A 147 -4.94 19.41 -9.78
CA LEU A 147 -6.14 19.87 -10.49
C LEU A 147 -6.92 18.68 -11.06
N TYR A 148 -6.21 17.73 -11.67
CA TYR A 148 -6.82 16.48 -12.12
C TYR A 148 -7.45 15.71 -10.95
N THR A 149 -6.72 15.57 -9.83
CA THR A 149 -7.20 14.93 -8.59
C THR A 149 -8.51 15.57 -8.10
N GLN A 150 -8.58 16.90 -8.06
CA GLN A 150 -9.77 17.62 -7.61
C GLN A 150 -10.95 17.40 -8.56
N ALA A 151 -10.71 17.50 -9.86
CA ALA A 151 -11.73 17.26 -10.88
C ALA A 151 -12.27 15.82 -10.78
N ILE A 152 -11.40 14.82 -10.74
CA ILE A 152 -11.81 13.42 -10.84
C ILE A 152 -12.51 12.91 -9.58
N LEU A 153 -12.06 13.33 -8.40
CA LEU A 153 -12.64 12.87 -7.13
C LEU A 153 -14.01 13.48 -6.83
N THR A 154 -14.46 14.45 -7.64
CA THR A 154 -15.79 15.05 -7.53
C THR A 154 -16.85 14.22 -8.28
N PHE A 155 -16.44 13.26 -9.11
CA PHE A 155 -17.33 12.42 -9.91
C PHE A 155 -17.08 10.93 -9.69
N SER A 156 -17.98 10.08 -10.20
CA SER A 156 -17.77 8.64 -10.22
C SER A 156 -16.61 8.29 -11.14
N TRP A 157 -15.56 7.68 -10.59
CA TRP A 157 -14.37 7.26 -11.33
C TRP A 157 -14.70 6.31 -12.49
N THR A 158 -15.80 5.55 -12.40
CA THR A 158 -16.24 4.62 -13.46
C THR A 158 -16.52 5.33 -14.78
N LYS A 159 -17.11 6.54 -14.73
CA LYS A 159 -17.37 7.35 -15.94
C LYS A 159 -16.08 7.83 -16.58
N GLU A 160 -15.10 8.19 -15.77
CA GLU A 160 -13.79 8.59 -16.28
C GLU A 160 -13.04 7.41 -16.87
N TYR A 161 -13.08 6.26 -16.20
CA TYR A 161 -12.49 5.04 -16.72
C TYR A 161 -13.04 4.71 -18.12
N GLU A 162 -14.36 4.72 -18.29
CA GLU A 162 -15.00 4.51 -19.58
C GLU A 162 -14.53 5.54 -20.62
N ARG A 163 -14.40 6.81 -20.22
CA ARG A 163 -13.94 7.90 -21.09
C ARG A 163 -12.51 7.72 -21.58
N ILE A 164 -11.59 7.32 -20.69
CA ILE A 164 -10.16 7.27 -21.02
C ILE A 164 -9.71 5.93 -21.59
N LYS A 165 -10.43 4.83 -21.29
CA LYS A 165 -10.01 3.46 -21.64
C LYS A 165 -9.69 3.33 -23.13
N ILE A 166 -10.61 3.76 -23.99
CA ILE A 166 -10.46 3.64 -25.44
C ILE A 166 -9.23 4.41 -25.92
N ARG A 167 -9.07 5.66 -25.47
CA ARG A 167 -7.93 6.52 -25.85
C ARG A 167 -6.60 5.98 -25.34
N PHE A 168 -6.61 5.37 -24.16
CA PHE A 168 -5.42 4.74 -23.58
C PHE A 168 -5.00 3.53 -24.42
N GLU A 169 -5.94 2.62 -24.70
CA GLU A 169 -5.70 1.42 -25.50
C GLU A 169 -5.25 1.77 -26.92
N GLU A 170 -5.80 2.82 -27.53
CA GLU A 170 -5.34 3.35 -28.82
C GLU A 170 -3.89 3.86 -28.76
N LYS A 171 -3.55 4.66 -27.73
CA LYS A 171 -2.22 5.24 -27.56
C LYS A 171 -1.13 4.17 -27.36
N PHE A 172 -1.45 3.09 -26.65
CA PHE A 172 -0.49 2.04 -26.30
C PHE A 172 -0.72 0.71 -27.03
N LYS A 173 -1.49 0.73 -28.13
CA LYS A 173 -1.83 -0.46 -28.92
C LYS A 173 -0.62 -1.28 -29.36
N GLN A 174 0.46 -0.61 -29.77
CA GLN A 174 1.69 -1.27 -30.23
C GLN A 174 2.42 -2.02 -29.10
N GLN A 175 2.20 -1.61 -27.85
CA GLN A 175 2.82 -2.19 -26.66
C GLN A 175 1.92 -3.29 -26.03
N GLN A 176 0.77 -3.57 -26.64
CA GLN A 176 -0.24 -4.52 -26.13
C GLN A 176 -0.65 -4.22 -24.68
N GLN A 177 -0.69 -2.94 -24.32
CA GLN A 177 -1.08 -2.50 -22.98
C GLN A 177 -2.57 -2.17 -22.94
N TYR A 178 -3.23 -2.58 -21.85
CA TYR A 178 -4.66 -2.37 -21.63
C TYR A 178 -4.86 -1.75 -20.26
N LEU A 179 -5.77 -0.78 -20.16
CA LEU A 179 -6.15 -0.21 -18.89
C LEU A 179 -7.31 -1.01 -18.29
N SER A 180 -7.01 -1.84 -17.30
CA SER A 180 -8.06 -2.55 -16.57
C SER A 180 -8.76 -1.63 -15.54
N PRO A 181 -10.01 -1.93 -15.13
CA PRO A 181 -10.68 -1.18 -14.08
C PRO A 181 -9.90 -1.20 -12.76
N HIS A 182 -9.21 -2.31 -12.48
CA HIS A 182 -8.39 -2.49 -11.28
C HIS A 182 -7.18 -1.55 -11.27
N GLU A 183 -6.42 -1.49 -12.36
CA GLU A 183 -5.26 -0.59 -12.46
C GLU A 183 -5.69 0.87 -12.40
N PHE A 184 -6.82 1.21 -13.00
CA PHE A 184 -7.38 2.55 -12.88
C PHE A 184 -7.85 2.87 -11.46
N LEU A 185 -8.46 1.92 -10.76
CA LEU A 185 -8.88 2.11 -9.36
C LEU A 185 -7.68 2.34 -8.43
N LYS A 186 -6.54 1.65 -8.66
CA LYS A 186 -5.29 1.94 -7.93
C LYS A 186 -4.87 3.40 -8.10
N PHE A 187 -4.89 3.89 -9.33
CA PHE A 187 -4.59 5.29 -9.61
C PHE A 187 -5.53 6.23 -8.86
N ILE A 188 -6.84 5.97 -8.88
CA ILE A 188 -7.84 6.76 -8.15
C ILE A 188 -7.58 6.75 -6.64
N ASN A 189 -7.22 5.60 -6.06
CA ASN A 189 -6.91 5.52 -4.63
C ASN A 189 -5.63 6.29 -4.29
N ALA A 190 -4.59 6.21 -5.13
CA ALA A 190 -3.38 7.01 -4.96
C ALA A 190 -3.69 8.52 -4.98
N LEU A 191 -4.57 8.98 -5.89
CA LEU A 191 -5.02 10.38 -5.94
C LEU A 191 -5.79 10.80 -4.67
N LYS A 192 -6.62 9.93 -4.10
CA LYS A 192 -7.29 10.21 -2.81
C LYS A 192 -6.29 10.43 -1.68
N HIS A 193 -5.26 9.58 -1.60
CA HIS A 193 -4.21 9.75 -0.61
C HIS A 193 -3.42 11.04 -0.82
N LEU A 194 -3.14 11.41 -2.08
CA LEU A 194 -2.49 12.67 -2.44
C LEU A 194 -3.30 13.89 -1.99
N LYS A 195 -4.63 13.88 -2.17
CA LYS A 195 -5.53 14.96 -1.71
C LYS A 195 -5.52 15.09 -0.18
N ASN A 196 -5.61 13.97 0.53
CA ASN A 196 -5.66 13.98 1.99
C ASN A 196 -4.35 14.50 2.61
N LYS A 197 -3.18 14.16 2.04
CA LYS A 197 -1.87 14.68 2.49
C LYS A 197 -1.75 16.19 2.32
N ASN A 198 -2.27 16.75 1.22
CA ASN A 198 -2.22 18.21 1.00
C ASN A 198 -3.16 18.99 1.92
N LEU A 199 -4.30 18.41 2.32
CA LEU A 199 -5.23 19.07 3.25
C LEU A 199 -4.74 19.08 4.70
N SER A 200 -3.92 18.10 5.11
CA SER A 200 -3.29 18.05 6.44
C SER A 200 -2.08 18.99 6.59
N SER A 201 -1.75 19.78 5.57
CA SER A 201 -0.63 20.71 5.53
C SER A 201 -1.04 22.18 5.73
N ILE A 202 -2.34 22.42 6.00
CA ILE A 202 -2.96 23.72 6.30
C ILE A 202 -3.49 23.66 7.73
#